data_AF-A0A7V9N3V3-F1
#
_entry.id   AF-A0A7V9N3V3-F1
#
_cell.length_a   1.000
_cell.length_b   1.000
_cell.length_c   1.000
_cell.angle_alpha   90.00
_cell.angle_beta   90.00
_cell.angle_gamma   90.00
#
_symmetry.space_group_name_H-M   'P 1'
#
loop_
_entity.id
_entity.type
_entity.pdbx_description
1 polymer ?
#
loop_
_entity_poly.entity_id
_entity_poly.type
_entity_poly.pdbx_seq_one_letter_code
_entity_poly.pdbx_strand_id
1 'polypeptide(L)'
;MASEPLAPTPHPPSPVEPGEGGTPDRRWTSRRFVLGALLGIQILLAAIALAVWVWTPEAPPLPPESETSAPLDGSGATYESALPLAQAQADDWLPGAVLINASMQVDWPWSVSLDPPPALPGTGWLTYVFVAPWNAPGRPEGAASLGVTIERLDGSVVSEETLGWEDAPVDRAPPPPAAVDASAATLLAEEAGGTDFRRGCPQYRHVSRTFPLAAGRTAWPQHWVVIYDDTRVPDKHGLLLRIDAETGETLDRSGDAPECEQEP
;
A
#
# COMPACT_ATOMS: atom_id res chain seq x y z
N MET A 1 0.08 47.80 30.16
CA MET A 1 -0.76 48.07 28.97
C MET A 1 -2.20 47.99 29.43
N ALA A 2 -2.87 49.13 29.46
CA ALA A 2 -4.20 49.29 30.03
C ALA A 2 -5.26 49.08 28.93
N SER A 3 -6.25 48.24 29.21
CA SER A 3 -7.37 47.95 28.32
C SER A 3 -8.41 49.07 28.39
N GLU A 4 -8.69 49.70 27.24
CA GLU A 4 -9.78 50.66 27.04
C GLU A 4 -11.15 49.95 27.05
N PRO A 5 -12.16 50.45 27.78
CA PRO A 5 -13.51 49.89 27.75
C PRO A 5 -14.28 50.42 26.53
N LEU A 6 -14.69 49.51 25.64
CA LEU A 6 -15.56 49.79 24.50
C LEU A 6 -16.97 50.21 24.94
N ALA A 7 -17.44 51.32 24.36
CA ALA A 7 -18.78 51.85 24.55
C ALA A 7 -19.88 50.93 23.93
N PRO A 8 -21.08 50.88 24.52
CA PRO A 8 -22.18 50.05 24.03
C PRO A 8 -22.76 50.60 22.72
N THR A 9 -22.72 49.80 21.67
CA THR A 9 -23.38 50.06 20.38
C THR A 9 -24.91 50.04 20.53
N PRO A 10 -25.63 51.01 19.93
CA PRO A 10 -27.09 51.05 19.96
C PRO A 10 -27.70 49.89 19.16
N HIS A 11 -28.63 49.17 19.78
CA HIS A 11 -29.39 48.11 19.12
C HIS A 11 -30.27 48.69 18.00
N PRO A 12 -30.22 48.13 16.77
CA PRO A 12 -31.17 48.48 15.73
C PRO A 12 -32.59 48.04 16.13
N PRO A 13 -33.63 48.77 15.71
CA PRO A 13 -35.02 48.43 16.01
C PRO A 13 -35.36 47.04 15.42
N SER A 14 -36.02 46.22 16.24
CA SER A 14 -36.54 44.92 15.82
C SER A 14 -37.39 45.09 14.55
N PRO A 15 -37.11 44.35 13.47
CA PRO A 15 -37.96 44.37 12.30
C PRO A 15 -39.35 43.86 12.69
N VAL A 16 -40.36 44.67 12.39
CA VAL A 16 -41.78 44.34 12.51
C VAL A 16 -42.04 43.11 11.63
N GLU A 17 -42.43 42.00 12.25
CA GLU A 17 -42.81 40.78 11.53
C GLU A 17 -44.05 41.08 10.65
N PRO A 18 -43.94 40.99 9.31
CA PRO A 18 -45.09 41.05 8.44
C PRO A 18 -45.93 39.77 8.62
N GLY A 19 -47.22 39.97 8.89
CA GLY A 19 -48.19 38.96 9.27
C GLY A 19 -48.11 37.63 8.51
N GLU A 20 -48.18 36.56 9.30
CA GLU A 20 -48.41 35.17 8.88
C GLU A 20 -49.75 35.02 8.16
N GLY A 21 -49.78 35.38 6.88
CA GLY A 21 -50.79 34.96 5.91
C GLY A 21 -50.31 33.76 5.09
N GLY A 22 -49.64 32.79 5.73
CA GLY A 22 -49.06 31.64 5.06
C GLY A 22 -50.10 30.55 4.82
N THR A 23 -50.63 30.45 3.60
CA THR A 23 -51.48 29.35 3.13
C THR A 23 -50.91 27.97 3.56
N PRO A 24 -51.54 27.25 4.50
CA PRO A 24 -50.95 26.07 5.14
C PRO A 24 -50.80 24.84 4.23
N ASP A 25 -51.47 24.80 3.07
CA ASP A 25 -51.58 23.57 2.28
C ASP A 25 -50.40 23.29 1.33
N ARG A 26 -49.58 24.29 0.97
CA ARG A 26 -48.49 24.10 -0.01
C ARG A 26 -47.21 23.54 0.59
N ARG A 27 -46.96 23.76 1.89
CA ARG A 27 -45.76 23.23 2.58
C ARG A 27 -45.87 21.73 2.90
N TRP A 28 -47.08 21.22 3.08
CA TRP A 28 -47.29 19.83 3.50
C TRP A 28 -47.17 18.82 2.34
N THR A 29 -47.67 19.20 1.16
CA THR A 29 -47.51 18.43 -0.08
C THR A 29 -46.05 18.34 -0.53
N SER A 30 -45.29 19.43 -0.40
CA SER A 30 -43.85 19.44 -0.67
C SER A 30 -43.06 18.49 0.22
N ARG A 31 -43.39 18.38 1.52
CA ARG A 31 -42.71 17.47 2.45
C ARG A 31 -42.96 16.00 2.14
N ARG A 32 -44.20 15.63 1.79
CA ARG A 32 -44.55 14.25 1.41
C ARG A 32 -43.83 13.81 0.13
N PHE A 33 -43.71 14.71 -0.85
CA PHE A 33 -42.95 14.46 -2.06
C PHE A 33 -41.46 14.24 -1.77
N VAL A 34 -40.86 15.10 -0.95
CA VAL A 34 -39.44 14.96 -0.56
C VAL A 34 -39.20 13.66 0.20
N LEU A 35 -40.05 13.30 1.16
CA LEU A 35 -39.94 12.03 1.89
C LEU A 35 -40.09 10.82 0.97
N GLY A 36 -41.04 10.87 0.02
CA GLY A 36 -41.20 9.82 -0.98
C GLY A 36 -39.97 9.66 -1.88
N ALA A 37 -39.38 10.78 -2.32
CA ALA A 37 -38.15 10.77 -3.09
C ALA A 37 -36.96 10.20 -2.30
N LEU A 38 -36.78 10.61 -1.04
CA LEU A 38 -35.72 10.08 -0.17
C LEU A 38 -35.88 8.58 0.07
N LEU A 39 -37.10 8.11 0.33
CA LEU A 39 -37.37 6.68 0.47
C LEU A 39 -37.05 5.91 -0.82
N GLY A 40 -37.45 6.45 -1.97
CA GLY A 40 -37.12 5.88 -3.28
C GLY A 40 -35.61 5.77 -3.50
N ILE A 41 -34.85 6.80 -3.15
CA ILE A 41 -33.38 6.79 -3.19
C ILE A 41 -32.80 5.74 -2.25
N GLN A 42 -33.30 5.64 -1.01
CA GLN A 42 -32.82 4.62 -0.06
C GLN A 42 -33.08 3.19 -0.56
N ILE A 43 -34.25 2.92 -1.14
CA ILE A 43 -34.57 1.61 -1.73
C ILE A 43 -33.65 1.31 -2.91
N LEU A 44 -33.40 2.31 -3.78
CA LEU A 44 -32.48 2.15 -4.90
C LEU A 44 -31.06 1.84 -4.43
N LEU A 45 -30.55 2.58 -3.45
CA LEU A 45 -29.23 2.34 -2.87
C LEU A 45 -29.14 0.96 -2.21
N ALA A 46 -30.18 0.53 -1.50
CA ALA A 46 -30.23 -0.80 -0.90
C ALA A 46 -30.22 -1.91 -1.96
N ALA A 47 -30.95 -1.74 -3.06
CA ALA A 47 -30.95 -2.68 -4.19
C ALA A 47 -29.58 -2.73 -4.89
N ILE A 48 -28.91 -1.58 -5.07
CA ILE A 48 -27.56 -1.52 -5.62
C ILE A 48 -26.56 -2.21 -4.68
N ALA A 49 -26.62 -1.93 -3.38
CA ALA A 49 -25.75 -2.56 -2.39
C ALA A 49 -25.95 -4.08 -2.35
N LEU A 50 -27.20 -4.56 -2.44
CA LEU A 50 -27.50 -5.99 -2.53
C LEU A 50 -26.96 -6.59 -3.83
N ALA A 51 -27.12 -5.91 -4.97
CA ALA A 51 -26.55 -6.36 -6.23
C ALA A 51 -25.03 -6.48 -6.10
N VAL A 52 -24.34 -5.42 -5.66
CA VAL A 52 -22.88 -5.46 -5.41
C VAL A 52 -22.53 -6.62 -4.48
N TRP A 53 -23.22 -6.75 -3.35
CA TRP A 53 -22.96 -7.85 -2.41
C TRP A 53 -23.14 -9.24 -3.04
N VAL A 54 -24.09 -9.43 -3.97
CA VAL A 54 -24.31 -10.69 -4.72
C VAL A 54 -23.26 -10.93 -5.81
N TRP A 55 -22.71 -9.87 -6.39
CA TRP A 55 -21.74 -9.96 -7.49
C TRP A 55 -20.28 -9.96 -7.04
N THR A 56 -19.97 -9.37 -5.88
CA THR A 56 -18.62 -9.40 -5.30
C THR A 56 -18.29 -10.82 -4.82
N PRO A 57 -17.23 -11.47 -5.35
CA PRO A 57 -16.81 -12.79 -4.89
C PRO A 57 -16.36 -12.73 -3.43
N GLU A 58 -16.82 -13.71 -2.64
CA GLU A 58 -16.35 -13.87 -1.27
C GLU A 58 -14.87 -14.29 -1.28
N ALA A 59 -14.08 -13.79 -0.34
CA ALA A 59 -12.69 -14.21 -0.22
C ALA A 59 -12.62 -15.72 0.13
N PRO A 60 -11.75 -16.50 -0.52
CA PRO A 60 -11.54 -17.89 -0.12
C PRO A 60 -10.97 -17.95 1.30
N PRO A 61 -11.14 -19.09 2.00
CA PRO A 61 -10.50 -19.29 3.29
C PRO A 61 -8.97 -19.19 3.16
N LEU A 62 -8.32 -18.77 4.23
CA LEU A 62 -6.86 -18.74 4.32
C LEU A 62 -6.29 -20.17 4.26
N PRO A 63 -5.04 -20.35 3.79
CA PRO A 63 -4.33 -21.60 3.98
C PRO A 63 -4.14 -21.92 5.48
N PRO A 64 -3.80 -23.17 5.84
CA PRO A 64 -3.40 -23.50 7.20
C PRO A 64 -2.13 -22.73 7.61
N GLU A 65 -2.10 -22.21 8.84
CA GLU A 65 -0.94 -21.49 9.36
C GLU A 65 0.35 -22.33 9.27
N SER A 66 1.44 -21.69 8.82
CA SER A 66 2.76 -22.32 8.79
C SER A 66 3.40 -22.39 10.17
N GLU A 67 3.92 -23.56 10.55
CA GLU A 67 4.85 -23.70 11.68
C GLU A 67 6.32 -23.51 11.27
N THR A 68 6.58 -23.33 9.98
CA THR A 68 7.93 -23.20 9.42
C THR A 68 8.27 -21.73 9.15
N SER A 69 9.47 -21.31 9.57
CA SER A 69 10.05 -20.02 9.23
C SER A 69 10.92 -20.09 7.96
N ALA A 70 10.98 -18.99 7.24
CA ALA A 70 11.89 -18.81 6.12
C ALA A 70 13.35 -18.88 6.59
N PRO A 71 14.27 -19.49 5.82
CA PRO A 71 15.69 -19.41 6.08
C PRO A 71 16.18 -17.95 6.13
N LEU A 72 17.04 -17.66 7.11
CA LEU A 72 17.72 -16.36 7.22
C LEU A 72 19.00 -16.38 6.38
N ASP A 73 19.31 -15.26 5.72
CA ASP A 73 20.57 -15.03 5.01
C ASP A 73 21.26 -13.79 5.62
N GLY A 74 22.34 -14.04 6.36
CA GLY A 74 23.00 -13.02 7.16
C GLY A 74 22.16 -12.58 8.36
N SER A 75 21.60 -11.37 8.29
CA SER A 75 20.91 -10.71 9.41
C SER A 75 19.39 -10.92 9.43
N GLY A 76 18.81 -11.47 8.36
CA GLY A 76 17.36 -11.69 8.24
C GLY A 76 16.99 -12.47 6.98
N ALA A 77 15.70 -12.76 6.83
CA ALA A 77 15.16 -13.34 5.60
C ALA A 77 15.24 -12.33 4.44
N THR A 78 15.44 -12.86 3.24
CA THR A 78 15.54 -12.12 1.99
C THR A 78 14.40 -12.49 1.06
N TYR A 79 14.24 -11.72 -0.02
CA TYR A 79 13.26 -12.00 -1.05
C TYR A 79 13.39 -13.45 -1.57
N GLU A 80 14.61 -13.88 -1.85
CA GLU A 80 14.91 -15.19 -2.41
C GLU A 80 14.79 -16.31 -1.38
N SER A 81 15.19 -16.07 -0.12
CA SER A 81 15.15 -17.10 0.92
C SER A 81 13.74 -17.41 1.40
N ALA A 82 12.84 -16.42 1.42
CA ALA A 82 11.46 -16.60 1.89
C ALA A 82 10.46 -16.98 0.79
N LEU A 83 10.82 -16.78 -0.49
CA LEU A 83 9.94 -17.14 -1.61
C LEU A 83 9.46 -18.60 -1.58
N PRO A 84 10.29 -19.62 -1.27
CA PRO A 84 9.82 -21.00 -1.17
C PRO A 84 8.72 -21.21 -0.12
N LEU A 85 8.82 -20.53 1.04
CA LEU A 85 7.79 -20.60 2.08
C LEU A 85 6.48 -19.95 1.62
N ALA A 86 6.57 -18.75 1.04
CA ALA A 86 5.40 -18.06 0.50
C ALA A 86 4.71 -18.84 -0.63
N GLN A 87 5.50 -19.49 -1.50
CA GLN A 87 4.97 -20.35 -2.56
C GLN A 87 4.26 -21.58 -1.98
N ALA A 88 4.80 -22.20 -0.93
CA ALA A 88 4.14 -23.32 -0.26
C ALA A 88 2.77 -22.91 0.31
N GLN A 89 2.67 -21.72 0.91
CA GLN A 89 1.37 -21.18 1.37
C GLN A 89 0.39 -20.98 0.21
N ALA A 90 0.86 -20.48 -0.93
CA ALA A 90 0.04 -20.31 -2.12
C ALA A 90 -0.43 -21.64 -2.71
N ASP A 91 0.45 -22.65 -2.73
CA ASP A 91 0.15 -24.00 -3.22
C ASP A 91 -0.88 -24.73 -2.33
N ASP A 92 -0.82 -24.52 -1.02
CA ASP A 92 -1.79 -25.06 -0.05
C ASP A 92 -3.13 -24.30 -0.04
N TRP A 93 -3.16 -23.07 -0.58
CA TRP A 93 -4.35 -22.21 -0.62
C TRP A 93 -5.29 -22.51 -1.79
N LEU A 94 -4.85 -22.28 -3.03
CA LEU A 94 -5.65 -22.49 -4.24
C LEU A 94 -4.80 -23.05 -5.38
N PRO A 95 -5.34 -24.02 -6.15
CA PRO A 95 -4.60 -24.60 -7.27
C PRO A 95 -4.34 -23.57 -8.37
N GLY A 96 -3.11 -23.54 -8.86
CA GLY A 96 -2.71 -22.61 -9.92
C GLY A 96 -2.48 -21.18 -9.43
N ALA A 97 -2.23 -20.98 -8.13
CA ALA A 97 -1.78 -19.70 -7.60
C ALA A 97 -0.45 -19.28 -8.23
N VAL A 98 -0.39 -18.07 -8.77
CA VAL A 98 0.81 -17.49 -9.40
C VAL A 98 1.21 -16.20 -8.72
N LEU A 99 2.51 -16.01 -8.52
CA LEU A 99 3.07 -14.80 -7.93
C LEU A 99 2.92 -13.62 -8.89
N ILE A 100 2.21 -12.57 -8.49
CA ILE A 100 2.01 -11.34 -9.30
C ILE A 100 2.79 -10.15 -8.79
N ASN A 101 3.11 -10.13 -7.50
CA ASN A 101 3.88 -9.07 -6.87
C ASN A 101 4.65 -9.62 -5.69
N ALA A 102 5.84 -9.08 -5.46
CA ALA A 102 6.57 -9.30 -4.23
C ALA A 102 7.47 -8.10 -3.93
N SER A 103 7.67 -7.82 -2.65
CA SER A 103 8.48 -6.69 -2.19
C SER A 103 9.21 -7.02 -0.90
N MET A 104 10.43 -6.51 -0.78
CA MET A 104 11.22 -6.51 0.43
C MET A 104 11.26 -5.10 1.02
N GLN A 105 10.69 -4.91 2.21
CA GLN A 105 10.84 -3.71 3.01
C GLN A 105 12.02 -3.87 3.97
N VAL A 106 12.86 -2.86 4.05
CA VAL A 106 13.98 -2.75 4.99
C VAL A 106 13.74 -1.55 5.90
N ASP A 107 13.65 -1.81 7.19
CA ASP A 107 13.56 -0.77 8.21
C ASP A 107 14.95 -0.47 8.75
N TRP A 108 15.53 0.65 8.32
CA TRP A 108 16.87 1.06 8.65
C TRP A 108 16.97 1.66 10.07
N PRO A 109 18.13 1.51 10.74
CA PRO A 109 18.39 2.24 11.98
C PRO A 109 18.34 3.76 11.76
N TRP A 110 17.82 4.47 12.77
CA TRP A 110 17.80 5.94 12.76
C TRP A 110 19.20 6.56 12.86
N SER A 111 20.18 5.81 13.38
CA SER A 111 21.58 6.21 13.35
C SER A 111 22.21 5.79 12.02
N VAL A 112 22.46 6.76 11.14
CA VAL A 112 23.02 6.51 9.80
C VAL A 112 24.53 6.76 9.82
N SER A 113 25.31 5.74 9.42
CA SER A 113 26.76 5.85 9.24
C SER A 113 27.09 6.79 8.07
N LEU A 114 28.35 7.26 8.01
CA LEU A 114 28.86 7.97 6.83
C LEU A 114 29.08 7.01 5.65
N ASP A 115 29.51 5.79 5.94
CA ASP A 115 29.75 4.76 4.94
C ASP A 115 28.48 3.91 4.71
N PRO A 116 28.22 3.45 3.47
CA PRO A 116 27.17 2.50 3.19
C PRO A 116 27.29 1.23 4.05
N PRO A 117 26.17 0.67 4.53
CA PRO A 117 26.20 -0.52 5.37
C PRO A 117 26.66 -1.74 4.56
N PRO A 118 27.49 -2.64 5.12
CA PRO A 118 27.99 -3.81 4.40
C PRO A 118 26.95 -4.92 4.25
N ALA A 119 25.82 -4.82 4.96
CA ALA A 119 24.73 -5.77 4.95
C ALA A 119 23.42 -5.07 5.30
N LEU A 120 22.29 -5.61 4.83
CA LEU A 120 20.98 -5.12 5.22
C LEU A 120 20.74 -5.41 6.71
N PRO A 121 19.99 -4.58 7.45
CA PRO A 121 19.47 -4.96 8.75
C PRO A 121 18.41 -6.07 8.57
N GLY A 122 18.20 -6.87 9.63
CA GLY A 122 17.18 -7.92 9.64
C GLY A 122 15.74 -7.41 9.81
N THR A 123 15.55 -6.12 10.06
CA THR A 123 14.25 -5.50 10.33
C THR A 123 13.47 -5.16 9.05
N GLY A 124 12.15 -5.26 9.12
CA GLY A 124 11.23 -5.02 8.01
C GLY A 124 10.45 -6.29 7.62
N TRP A 125 9.88 -6.27 6.41
CA TRP A 125 8.88 -7.24 5.99
C TRP A 125 9.16 -7.71 4.56
N LEU A 126 8.77 -8.94 4.26
CA LEU A 126 8.68 -9.47 2.90
C LEU A 126 7.20 -9.68 2.61
N THR A 127 6.71 -9.15 1.50
CA THR A 127 5.31 -9.30 1.11
C THR A 127 5.27 -9.97 -0.24
N TYR A 128 4.50 -11.05 -0.34
CA TYR A 128 4.25 -11.78 -1.59
C TYR A 128 2.75 -11.76 -1.86
N VAL A 129 2.36 -11.53 -3.11
CA VAL A 129 0.96 -11.54 -3.53
C VAL A 129 0.80 -12.54 -4.65
N PHE A 130 -0.03 -13.54 -4.40
CA PHE A 130 -0.42 -14.56 -5.35
C PHE A 130 -1.83 -14.30 -5.86
N VAL A 131 -2.12 -14.72 -7.09
CA VAL A 131 -3.47 -14.73 -7.65
C VAL A 131 -3.82 -16.13 -8.12
N ALA A 132 -5.06 -16.56 -7.92
CA ALA A 132 -5.58 -17.81 -8.43
C ALA A 132 -7.01 -17.63 -8.97
N PRO A 133 -7.45 -18.45 -9.94
CA PRO A 133 -8.86 -18.56 -10.27
C PRO A 133 -9.69 -18.95 -9.04
N TRP A 134 -10.86 -18.34 -8.85
CA TRP A 134 -11.72 -18.61 -7.70
C TRP A 134 -13.19 -18.60 -8.09
N ASN A 135 -13.87 -19.70 -7.77
CA ASN A 135 -15.28 -19.93 -8.07
C ASN A 135 -16.05 -20.12 -6.76
N ALA A 136 -16.37 -19.01 -6.09
CA ALA A 136 -17.12 -19.05 -4.84
C ALA A 136 -18.52 -19.69 -5.03
N PRO A 137 -18.99 -20.55 -4.11
CA PRO A 137 -20.30 -21.17 -4.22
C PRO A 137 -21.45 -20.17 -4.39
N GLY A 138 -22.23 -20.32 -5.45
CA GLY A 138 -23.37 -19.44 -5.75
C GLY A 138 -22.99 -18.06 -6.28
N ARG A 139 -21.71 -17.85 -6.63
CA ARG A 139 -21.20 -16.61 -7.24
C ARG A 139 -20.74 -16.86 -8.69
N PRO A 140 -20.60 -15.81 -9.51
CA PRO A 140 -19.90 -15.90 -10.77
C PRO A 140 -18.45 -16.35 -10.59
N GLU A 141 -17.87 -16.88 -11.67
CA GLU A 141 -16.43 -17.15 -11.73
C GLU A 141 -15.66 -15.84 -11.59
N GLY A 142 -14.53 -15.88 -10.91
CA GLY A 142 -13.64 -14.73 -10.73
C GLY A 142 -12.23 -15.18 -10.35
N ALA A 143 -11.57 -14.36 -9.56
CA ALA A 143 -10.25 -14.65 -9.02
C ALA A 143 -10.18 -14.32 -7.53
N ALA A 144 -9.10 -14.77 -6.91
CA ALA A 144 -8.74 -14.35 -5.57
C ALA A 144 -7.26 -13.99 -5.52
N SER A 145 -6.88 -13.14 -4.58
CA SER A 145 -5.48 -12.93 -4.21
C SER A 145 -5.20 -13.39 -2.80
N LEU A 146 -4.00 -13.92 -2.57
CA LEU A 146 -3.43 -14.21 -1.25
C LEU A 146 -2.21 -13.31 -1.06
N GLY A 147 -2.25 -12.45 -0.05
CA GLY A 147 -1.10 -11.74 0.46
C GLY A 147 -0.46 -12.52 1.60
N VAL A 148 0.83 -12.80 1.51
CA VAL A 148 1.64 -13.42 2.58
C VAL A 148 2.69 -12.42 3.02
N THR A 149 2.68 -12.05 4.29
CA THR A 149 3.69 -11.18 4.90
C THR A 149 4.57 -11.97 5.85
N ILE A 150 5.88 -11.90 5.62
CA ILE A 150 6.91 -12.61 6.39
C ILE A 150 7.80 -11.56 7.08
N GLU A 151 8.02 -11.71 8.37
CA GLU A 151 8.95 -10.85 9.11
C GLU A 151 10.39 -11.20 8.74
N ARG A 152 11.19 -10.17 8.41
CA ARG A 152 12.59 -10.40 8.02
C ARG A 152 13.46 -10.85 9.19
N LEU A 153 13.12 -10.49 10.42
CA LEU A 153 13.99 -10.72 11.57
C LEU A 153 14.13 -12.21 11.91
N ASP A 154 13.04 -12.95 11.83
CA ASP A 154 12.99 -14.38 12.19
C ASP A 154 12.41 -15.29 11.09
N GLY A 155 11.96 -14.71 9.98
CA GLY A 155 11.41 -15.45 8.84
C GLY A 155 10.00 -15.99 9.08
N SER A 156 9.31 -15.59 10.15
CA SER A 156 7.95 -16.07 10.46
C SER A 156 6.90 -15.43 9.55
N VAL A 157 5.85 -16.18 9.22
CA VAL A 157 4.64 -15.62 8.59
C VAL A 157 3.88 -14.85 9.67
N VAL A 158 3.69 -13.54 9.48
CA VAL A 158 3.04 -12.67 10.47
C VAL A 158 1.62 -12.25 10.09
N SER A 159 1.28 -12.35 8.80
CA SER A 159 -0.03 -11.97 8.30
C SER A 159 -0.29 -12.66 6.96
N GLU A 160 -1.52 -13.13 6.82
CA GLU A 160 -2.07 -13.67 5.59
C GLU A 160 -3.42 -13.03 5.34
N GLU A 161 -3.66 -12.59 4.11
CA GLU A 161 -4.88 -11.90 3.73
C GLU A 161 -5.38 -12.42 2.39
N THR A 162 -6.68 -12.70 2.30
CA THR A 162 -7.33 -13.08 1.04
C THR A 162 -8.33 -12.02 0.58
N LEU A 163 -8.40 -11.82 -0.73
CA LEU A 163 -9.37 -10.92 -1.34
C LEU A 163 -9.96 -11.56 -2.60
N GLY A 164 -11.28 -11.49 -2.76
CA GLY A 164 -11.98 -11.90 -3.98
C GLY A 164 -11.99 -10.78 -5.03
N TRP A 165 -11.87 -11.16 -6.30
CA TRP A 165 -11.84 -10.27 -7.47
C TRP A 165 -12.85 -10.74 -8.50
N GLU A 166 -13.59 -9.80 -9.10
CA GLU A 166 -14.50 -10.10 -10.22
C GLU A 166 -13.72 -10.65 -11.42
N ASP A 167 -12.56 -10.06 -11.73
CA ASP A 167 -11.67 -10.48 -12.80
C ASP A 167 -10.26 -10.72 -12.27
N ALA A 168 -9.60 -11.77 -12.78
CA ALA A 168 -8.18 -11.97 -12.52
C ALA A 168 -7.38 -10.82 -13.15
N PRO A 169 -6.41 -10.21 -12.45
CA PRO A 169 -5.36 -9.47 -13.13
C PRO A 169 -4.74 -10.35 -14.23
N VAL A 170 -4.46 -9.74 -15.39
CA VAL A 170 -3.86 -10.43 -16.53
C VAL A 170 -2.62 -11.17 -16.05
N ASP A 171 -2.67 -12.51 -16.14
CA ASP A 171 -1.56 -13.37 -15.76
C ASP A 171 -0.31 -12.98 -16.56
N ARG A 172 0.79 -12.86 -15.84
CA ARG A 172 2.10 -12.63 -16.42
C ARG A 172 3.03 -13.63 -15.76
N ALA A 173 3.70 -14.41 -16.59
CA ALA A 173 4.74 -15.30 -16.13
C ALA A 173 5.69 -14.54 -15.18
N PRO A 174 6.10 -15.17 -14.07
CA PRO A 174 7.06 -14.56 -13.17
C PRO A 174 8.33 -14.19 -13.95
N PRO A 175 9.00 -13.08 -13.61
CA PRO A 175 10.26 -12.74 -14.25
C PRO A 175 11.25 -13.90 -14.06
N PRO A 176 12.14 -14.15 -15.04
CA PRO A 176 13.20 -15.12 -14.83
C PRO A 176 14.07 -14.71 -13.63
N PRO A 177 14.81 -15.64 -13.03
CA PRO A 177 15.71 -15.33 -11.93
C PRO A 177 16.68 -14.19 -12.30
N ALA A 178 16.85 -13.23 -11.40
CA ALA A 178 17.83 -12.16 -11.53
C ALA A 178 19.25 -12.67 -11.18
N ALA A 179 20.28 -12.11 -11.81
CA ALA A 179 21.68 -12.40 -11.43
C ALA A 179 22.10 -11.62 -10.19
N VAL A 180 21.58 -10.39 -10.05
CA VAL A 180 21.65 -9.58 -8.85
C VAL A 180 20.40 -9.86 -8.03
N ASP A 181 20.55 -10.40 -6.82
CA ASP A 181 19.44 -10.62 -5.91
C ASP A 181 18.92 -9.32 -5.28
N ALA A 182 17.76 -9.38 -4.61
CA ALA A 182 17.13 -8.20 -4.01
C ALA A 182 18.00 -7.54 -2.93
N SER A 183 18.79 -8.33 -2.20
CA SER A 183 19.67 -7.83 -1.14
C SER A 183 20.83 -7.03 -1.72
N ALA A 184 21.51 -7.60 -2.72
CA ALA A 184 22.58 -6.96 -3.46
C ALA A 184 22.09 -5.69 -4.17
N ALA A 185 20.92 -5.71 -4.81
CA ALA A 185 20.32 -4.53 -5.43
C ALA A 185 20.04 -3.41 -4.41
N THR A 186 19.60 -3.77 -3.20
CA THR A 186 19.33 -2.80 -2.13
C THR A 186 20.63 -2.20 -1.57
N LEU A 187 21.69 -3.00 -1.45
CA LEU A 187 23.01 -2.51 -1.03
C LEU A 187 23.66 -1.60 -2.10
N LEU A 188 23.54 -1.96 -3.38
CA LEU A 188 23.96 -1.10 -4.49
C LEU A 188 23.19 0.23 -4.50
N ALA A 189 21.91 0.21 -4.15
CA ALA A 189 21.11 1.43 -3.99
C ALA A 189 21.56 2.29 -2.79
N GLU A 190 21.98 1.69 -1.68
CA GLU A 190 22.62 2.40 -0.56
C GLU A 190 23.88 3.13 -1.02
N GLU A 191 24.77 2.43 -1.73
CA GLU A 191 26.01 2.98 -2.28
C GLU A 191 25.76 4.10 -3.30
N ALA A 192 24.74 3.95 -4.15
CA ALA A 192 24.42 4.92 -5.20
C ALA A 192 23.69 6.20 -4.69
N GLY A 193 23.36 6.26 -3.39
CA GLY A 193 22.83 7.48 -2.77
C GLY A 193 21.77 7.27 -1.69
N GLY A 194 21.38 6.03 -1.40
CA GLY A 194 20.46 5.71 -0.31
C GLY A 194 20.99 6.16 1.04
N THR A 195 22.26 5.87 1.37
CA THR A 195 22.85 6.26 2.65
C THR A 195 22.83 7.78 2.85
N ASP A 196 23.20 8.55 1.83
CA ASP A 196 23.15 10.02 1.86
C ASP A 196 21.72 10.55 2.05
N PHE A 197 20.76 9.94 1.35
CA PHE A 197 19.35 10.31 1.46
C PHE A 197 18.82 10.12 2.88
N ARG A 198 19.06 8.93 3.46
CA ARG A 198 18.63 8.59 4.82
C ARG A 198 19.30 9.50 5.85
N ARG A 199 20.60 9.76 5.70
CA ARG A 199 21.37 10.65 6.58
C ARG A 199 20.82 12.08 6.63
N GLY A 200 20.21 12.55 5.55
CA GLY A 200 19.58 13.88 5.53
C GLY A 200 18.47 14.05 6.57
N CYS A 201 17.59 13.05 6.72
CA CYS A 201 16.46 13.07 7.66
C CYS A 201 16.19 11.66 8.21
N PRO A 202 17.02 11.12 9.11
CA PRO A 202 16.90 9.71 9.51
C PRO A 202 15.56 9.33 10.12
N GLN A 203 14.94 10.24 10.86
CA GLN A 203 13.62 10.04 11.48
C GLN A 203 12.49 9.88 10.45
N TYR A 204 12.64 10.41 9.23
CA TYR A 204 11.62 10.35 8.17
C TYR A 204 11.98 9.41 7.03
N ARG A 205 13.27 9.09 6.86
CA ARG A 205 13.84 8.38 5.73
C ARG A 205 14.51 7.07 6.16
N HIS A 206 13.83 6.30 6.99
CA HIS A 206 14.35 5.04 7.53
C HIS A 206 13.74 3.80 6.90
N VAL A 207 12.89 3.94 5.87
CA VAL A 207 12.25 2.80 5.21
C VAL A 207 12.66 2.78 3.75
N SER A 208 13.06 1.60 3.27
CA SER A 208 13.17 1.35 1.83
C SER A 208 12.36 0.13 1.42
N ARG A 209 11.90 0.09 0.17
CA ARG A 209 11.22 -1.05 -0.44
C ARG A 209 11.88 -1.42 -1.76
N THR A 210 12.15 -2.70 -1.94
CA THR A 210 12.77 -3.28 -3.12
C THR A 210 11.81 -4.27 -3.76
N PHE A 211 11.50 -4.10 -5.04
CA PHE A 211 10.62 -5.03 -5.77
C PHE A 211 11.13 -5.24 -7.20
N PRO A 212 10.95 -6.44 -7.78
CA PRO A 212 11.40 -6.74 -9.12
C PRO A 212 10.43 -6.19 -10.17
N LEU A 213 10.95 -5.66 -11.27
CA LEU A 213 10.19 -5.39 -12.48
C LEU A 213 10.71 -6.19 -13.66
N ALA A 214 9.80 -7.00 -14.23
CA ALA A 214 10.06 -7.78 -15.43
C ALA A 214 10.34 -6.90 -16.66
N ALA A 215 11.19 -7.40 -17.56
CA ALA A 215 11.46 -6.77 -18.85
C ALA A 215 10.16 -6.55 -19.67
N GLY A 216 10.15 -5.51 -20.50
CA GLY A 216 9.01 -5.18 -21.37
C GLY A 216 7.85 -4.47 -20.67
N ARG A 217 7.88 -4.29 -19.34
CA ARG A 217 6.94 -3.40 -18.62
C ARG A 217 7.33 -1.92 -18.68
N THR A 218 8.59 -1.65 -18.98
CA THR A 218 9.18 -0.31 -19.05
C THR A 218 10.15 -0.26 -20.22
N ALA A 219 10.81 0.89 -20.43
CA ALA A 219 11.89 1.01 -21.41
C ALA A 219 13.18 0.28 -20.98
N TRP A 220 13.27 -0.18 -19.73
CA TRP A 220 14.45 -0.83 -19.17
C TRP A 220 14.39 -2.36 -19.29
N PRO A 221 15.54 -3.05 -19.22
CA PRO A 221 15.60 -4.50 -19.03
C PRO A 221 14.94 -4.91 -17.70
N GLN A 222 15.01 -6.20 -17.34
CA GLN A 222 14.63 -6.62 -16.00
C GLN A 222 15.47 -5.86 -14.97
N HIS A 223 14.82 -5.26 -13.99
CA HIS A 223 15.49 -4.41 -13.01
C HIS A 223 14.78 -4.47 -11.67
N TRP A 224 15.52 -4.13 -10.62
CA TRP A 224 14.99 -3.85 -9.30
C TRP A 224 14.61 -2.38 -9.20
N VAL A 225 13.49 -2.09 -8.56
CA VAL A 225 13.15 -0.74 -8.13
C VAL A 225 13.36 -0.67 -6.63
N VAL A 226 14.24 0.21 -6.19
CA VAL A 226 14.49 0.49 -4.77
C VAL A 226 13.96 1.87 -4.45
N ILE A 227 12.91 1.93 -3.64
CA ILE A 227 12.28 3.17 -3.19
C ILE A 227 12.70 3.42 -1.75
N TYR A 228 13.10 4.64 -1.44
CA TYR A 228 13.21 5.16 -0.09
C TYR A 228 12.03 6.07 0.18
N ASP A 229 11.33 5.79 1.26
CA ASP A 229 10.20 6.59 1.70
C ASP A 229 10.67 7.85 2.42
N ASP A 230 9.84 8.88 2.37
CA ASP A 230 9.90 10.01 3.29
C ASP A 230 8.51 10.14 3.94
N THR A 231 8.41 9.80 5.23
CA THR A 231 7.10 9.71 5.92
C THR A 231 6.35 11.04 6.00
N ARG A 232 6.99 12.17 5.66
CA ARG A 232 6.35 13.49 5.53
C ARG A 232 5.50 13.61 4.25
N VAL A 233 5.76 12.80 3.24
CA VAL A 233 5.10 12.82 1.92
C VAL A 233 4.74 11.39 1.47
N PRO A 234 3.80 10.71 2.15
CA PRO A 234 3.54 9.27 1.95
C PRO A 234 3.11 8.88 0.53
N ASP A 235 2.55 9.81 -0.24
CA ASP A 235 2.11 9.57 -1.63
C ASP A 235 3.24 9.73 -2.67
N LYS A 236 4.46 10.04 -2.23
CA LYS A 236 5.63 10.24 -3.11
C LYS A 236 6.80 9.38 -2.66
N HIS A 237 7.58 8.90 -3.62
CA HIS A 237 8.88 8.33 -3.32
C HIS A 237 9.86 9.46 -2.99
N GLY A 238 10.57 9.35 -1.87
CA GLY A 238 11.57 10.34 -1.50
C GLY A 238 12.80 10.24 -2.38
N LEU A 239 13.29 9.02 -2.56
CA LEU A 239 14.33 8.64 -3.53
C LEU A 239 13.94 7.32 -4.17
N LEU A 240 14.18 7.18 -5.47
CA LEU A 240 13.97 5.96 -6.23
C LEU A 240 15.21 5.69 -7.06
N LEU A 241 15.69 4.45 -7.02
CA LEU A 241 16.74 3.94 -7.89
C LEU A 241 16.24 2.73 -8.67
N ARG A 242 16.72 2.61 -9.90
CA ARG A 242 16.53 1.41 -10.73
C ARG A 242 17.86 0.73 -10.91
N ILE A 243 17.96 -0.51 -10.48
CA ILE A 243 19.18 -1.29 -10.53
C ILE A 243 18.97 -2.43 -11.53
N ASP A 244 19.80 -2.51 -12.56
CA ASP A 244 19.76 -3.59 -13.53
C ASP A 244 19.90 -4.95 -12.82
N ALA A 245 18.97 -5.88 -13.09
CA ALA A 245 18.90 -7.15 -12.40
C ALA A 245 19.96 -8.16 -12.88
N GLU A 246 20.65 -7.88 -13.99
CA GLU A 246 21.74 -8.70 -14.53
C GLU A 246 23.11 -8.13 -14.15
N THR A 247 23.30 -6.82 -14.28
CA THR A 247 24.62 -6.18 -14.13
C THR A 247 24.82 -5.46 -12.80
N GLY A 248 23.73 -5.08 -12.11
CA GLY A 248 23.79 -4.24 -10.92
C GLY A 248 24.00 -2.76 -11.22
N GLU A 249 23.99 -2.34 -12.49
CA GLU A 249 24.14 -0.93 -12.87
C GLU A 249 22.92 -0.10 -12.45
N THR A 250 23.15 1.11 -11.95
CA THR A 250 22.07 2.08 -11.71
C THR A 250 21.58 2.67 -13.03
N LEU A 251 20.43 2.21 -13.49
CA LEU A 251 19.78 2.62 -14.74
C LEU A 251 19.13 4.00 -14.66
N ASP A 252 18.60 4.35 -13.50
CA ASP A 252 17.89 5.61 -13.27
C ASP A 252 17.89 5.98 -11.78
N ARG A 253 17.81 7.29 -11.52
CA ARG A 253 17.74 7.88 -10.18
C ARG A 253 16.82 9.09 -10.19
N SER A 254 15.77 9.05 -9.39
CA SER A 254 14.82 10.16 -9.23
C SER A 254 14.48 10.39 -7.76
N GLY A 255 14.07 11.59 -7.38
CA GLY A 255 13.64 11.89 -6.02
C GLY A 255 12.93 13.22 -5.92
N ASP A 256 11.95 13.32 -5.03
CA ASP A 256 11.13 14.52 -4.79
C ASP A 256 10.92 14.74 -3.27
N ALA A 257 11.86 14.27 -2.45
CA ALA A 257 11.78 14.48 -1.01
C ALA A 257 12.01 15.95 -0.65
N PRO A 258 11.24 16.50 0.31
CA PRO A 258 11.49 17.83 0.82
C PRO A 258 12.84 17.88 1.53
N GLU A 259 13.50 19.03 1.49
CA GLU A 259 14.73 19.27 2.23
C GLU A 259 14.54 19.02 3.72
N CYS A 260 15.65 18.73 4.38
CA CYS A 260 15.70 18.55 5.83
C CYS A 260 16.06 19.90 6.42
N GLU A 261 15.19 20.45 7.26
CA GLU A 261 15.55 21.63 8.05
C GLU A 261 16.78 21.23 8.89
N GLN A 262 17.88 21.95 8.69
CA GLN A 262 19.05 21.77 9.54
C GLN A 262 18.62 22.21 10.94
N GLU A 263 18.72 21.32 11.93
CA GLU A 263 18.59 21.76 13.32
C GLU A 263 19.60 22.91 13.55
N PRO A 264 19.14 24.06 14.07
CA PRO A 264 19.96 25.28 14.19
C PRO A 264 21.12 25.14 15.17
#